data_AF-A0A3C0TNZ1-F1
#
_entry.id   AF-A0A3C0TNZ1-F1
#
_cell.length_a   1.000
_cell.length_b   1.000
_cell.length_c   1.000
_cell.angle_alpha   90.00
_cell.angle_beta   90.00
_cell.angle_gamma   90.00
#
_symmetry.space_group_name_H-M   'P 1'
#
loop_
_entity.id
_entity.type
_entity.pdbx_description
1 polymer ?
#
loop_
_entity_poly.entity_id
_entity_poly.type
_entity_poly.pdbx_seq_one_letter_code
_entity_poly.pdbx_strand_id
1 'polypeptide(L)'
;MVPLIALTIMMTGCAVKLKSSESGLKLTKNEVVKIAESKARKEGVDLGKYDMTGCHYEYTKKNRTWAVFFDGKPPRLPGDHFEVLVDDQTRKATLMWGE
;
A
#
# COMPACT_ATOMS: atom_id res chain seq x y z
N MET A 1 -26.80 -36.96 -42.45
CA MET A 1 -27.48 -36.71 -41.16
C MET A 1 -26.40 -36.78 -40.08
N VAL A 2 -26.24 -35.71 -39.31
CA VAL A 2 -25.08 -35.33 -38.48
C VAL A 2 -25.04 -36.09 -37.13
N PRO A 3 -23.87 -36.36 -36.53
CA PRO A 3 -23.42 -35.60 -35.33
C PRO A 3 -21.90 -35.28 -35.40
N LEU A 4 -21.41 -34.05 -35.38
CA LEU A 4 -21.36 -33.02 -34.32
C LEU A 4 -21.03 -33.58 -32.92
N ILE A 5 -19.73 -33.68 -32.61
CA ILE A 5 -19.24 -33.75 -31.23
C ILE A 5 -18.17 -32.68 -31.08
N ALA A 6 -18.60 -31.53 -30.56
CA ALA A 6 -17.72 -30.45 -30.12
C ALA A 6 -17.14 -30.83 -28.75
N LEU A 7 -15.84 -31.11 -28.71
CA LEU A 7 -15.11 -31.37 -27.48
C LEU A 7 -14.63 -30.04 -26.89
N THR A 8 -15.48 -29.40 -26.10
CA THR A 8 -15.14 -28.15 -25.39
C THR A 8 -14.36 -28.49 -24.12
N ILE A 9 -13.03 -28.47 -24.22
CA ILE A 9 -12.12 -28.55 -23.06
C ILE A 9 -12.20 -27.21 -22.33
N MET A 10 -13.04 -27.12 -21.30
CA MET A 10 -13.00 -26.01 -20.35
C MET A 10 -11.74 -26.16 -19.50
N MET A 11 -10.70 -25.39 -19.85
CA MET A 11 -9.58 -25.16 -18.95
C MET A 11 -10.06 -24.32 -17.78
N THR A 12 -10.51 -24.98 -16.71
CA THR A 12 -10.74 -24.35 -15.41
C THR A 12 -9.38 -23.97 -14.82
N GLY A 13 -8.86 -22.82 -15.26
CA GLY A 13 -7.70 -22.19 -14.68
C GLY A 13 -8.06 -21.70 -13.27
N CYS A 14 -7.81 -22.53 -12.26
CA CYS A 14 -7.73 -22.06 -10.89
C CYS A 14 -6.61 -21.01 -10.82
N ALA A 15 -6.96 -19.73 -10.85
CA ALA A 15 -6.04 -18.65 -10.56
C ALA A 15 -5.63 -18.77 -9.08
N VAL A 16 -4.52 -19.46 -8.82
CA VAL A 16 -3.88 -19.47 -7.50
C VAL A 16 -3.46 -18.04 -7.21
N LYS A 17 -4.22 -17.39 -6.32
CA LYS A 17 -3.90 -16.07 -5.78
C LYS A 17 -2.64 -16.25 -4.92
N LEU A 18 -1.47 -16.08 -5.54
CA LEU A 18 -0.18 -16.08 -4.86
C LEU A 18 -0.21 -14.96 -3.81
N LYS A 19 -0.45 -15.34 -2.55
CA LYS A 19 -0.11 -14.50 -1.41
C LYS A 19 1.40 -14.31 -1.51
N SER A 20 1.82 -13.12 -1.93
CA SER A 20 3.21 -12.67 -1.80
C SER A 20 3.56 -12.70 -0.31
N SER A 21 4.06 -13.83 0.15
CA SER A 21 4.67 -13.97 1.47
C SER A 21 6.13 -13.54 1.32
N GLU A 22 6.37 -12.24 1.37
CA GLU A 22 7.68 -11.75 1.81
C GLU A 22 7.89 -12.28 3.24
N SER A 23 8.68 -13.35 3.33
CA SER A 23 8.88 -14.16 4.53
C SER A 23 9.55 -13.34 5.63
N GLY A 24 8.74 -12.75 6.51
CA GLY A 24 9.21 -12.02 7.70
C GLY A 24 8.44 -10.73 8.00
N LEU A 25 7.62 -10.24 7.06
CA LEU A 25 6.74 -9.09 7.28
C LEU A 25 5.51 -9.50 8.11
N LYS A 26 5.21 -8.72 9.14
CA LYS A 26 3.99 -8.88 9.95
C LYS A 26 2.82 -8.06 9.42
N LEU A 27 3.09 -6.97 8.70
CA LEU A 27 2.07 -6.13 8.09
C LEU A 27 2.05 -6.31 6.58
N THR A 28 0.84 -6.37 6.04
CA THR A 28 0.61 -6.21 4.61
C THR A 28 0.66 -4.73 4.23
N LYS A 29 0.95 -4.44 2.96
CA LYS A 29 0.93 -3.08 2.39
C LYS A 29 -0.36 -2.32 2.71
N ASN A 30 -1.51 -2.99 2.59
CA ASN A 30 -2.81 -2.38 2.90
C ASN A 30 -2.98 -2.05 4.40
N GLU A 31 -2.45 -2.89 5.29
CA GLU A 31 -2.46 -2.58 6.73
C GLU A 31 -1.57 -1.39 7.06
N VAL A 32 -0.39 -1.32 6.44
CA VAL A 32 0.55 -0.20 6.59
C VAL A 32 -0.09 1.11 6.15
N VAL A 33 -0.74 1.14 4.97
CA VAL A 33 -1.45 2.34 4.47
C VAL A 33 -2.55 2.76 5.43
N LYS A 34 -3.37 1.83 5.94
CA LYS A 34 -4.42 2.16 6.92
C LYS A 34 -3.86 2.74 8.22
N ILE A 35 -2.74 2.22 8.70
CA ILE A 35 -2.05 2.74 9.89
C ILE A 35 -1.55 4.16 9.61
N ALA A 36 -0.91 4.38 8.46
CA ALA A 36 -0.40 5.67 8.05
C ALA A 36 -1.51 6.73 7.92
N GLU A 37 -2.60 6.41 7.24
CA GLU A 37 -3.77 7.28 7.13
C GLU A 37 -4.37 7.62 8.50
N SER A 38 -4.50 6.62 9.38
CA SER A 38 -5.02 6.83 10.73
C SER A 38 -4.14 7.77 11.53
N LYS A 39 -2.81 7.63 11.43
CA LYS A 39 -1.85 8.53 12.08
C LYS A 39 -1.96 9.95 11.54
N ALA A 40 -1.95 10.13 10.22
CA ALA A 40 -2.06 11.44 9.59
C ALA A 40 -3.36 12.16 10.01
N ARG A 41 -4.51 11.48 9.99
CA ARG A 41 -5.78 12.05 10.43
C ARG A 41 -5.78 12.44 11.92
N LYS A 42 -5.14 11.65 12.78
CA LYS A 42 -4.99 11.96 14.22
C LYS A 42 -4.14 13.19 14.49
N GLU A 43 -3.15 13.46 13.62
CA GLU A 43 -2.32 14.67 13.65
C GLU A 43 -3.01 15.88 12.97
N GLY A 44 -4.27 15.73 12.52
CA GLY A 44 -5.04 16.81 11.90
C GLY A 44 -4.76 17.03 10.42
N VAL A 45 -4.06 16.10 9.75
CA VAL A 45 -3.80 16.19 8.31
C VAL A 45 -5.07 15.91 7.51
N ASP A 46 -5.41 16.84 6.62
CA ASP A 46 -6.46 16.65 5.62
C ASP A 46 -5.93 15.85 4.42
N LEU A 47 -6.13 14.52 4.47
CA LEU A 47 -5.75 13.61 3.38
C LEU A 47 -6.44 13.95 2.04
N GLY A 48 -7.50 14.75 2.03
CA GLY A 48 -8.14 15.23 0.81
C GLY A 48 -7.23 16.11 -0.05
N LYS A 49 -6.13 16.65 0.50
CA LYS A 49 -5.14 17.48 -0.21
C LYS A 49 -4.03 16.68 -0.89
N TYR A 50 -3.93 15.39 -0.60
CA TYR A 50 -2.84 14.53 -1.05
C TYR A 50 -3.30 13.52 -2.11
N ASP A 51 -2.36 13.07 -2.93
CA ASP A 51 -2.56 12.03 -3.92
C ASP A 51 -2.49 10.64 -3.28
N MET A 52 -3.68 10.14 -2.93
CA MET A 52 -3.83 8.80 -2.35
C MET A 52 -3.57 7.66 -3.34
N THR A 53 -3.59 7.94 -4.65
CA THR A 53 -3.25 6.95 -5.69
C THR A 53 -1.75 6.87 -5.95
N GLY A 54 -1.02 7.94 -5.63
CA GLY A 54 0.43 8.05 -5.74
C GLY A 54 1.21 7.64 -4.48
N CYS A 55 0.54 7.19 -3.42
CA CYS A 55 1.21 6.75 -2.19
C CYS A 55 2.17 5.57 -2.48
N HIS A 56 3.45 5.87 -2.52
CA HIS A 56 4.50 4.88 -2.62
C HIS A 56 4.98 4.49 -1.22
N TYR A 57 5.51 3.28 -1.11
CA TYR A 57 5.98 2.75 0.16
C TYR A 57 7.28 2.00 -0.02
N GLU A 58 8.16 2.14 0.96
CA GLU A 58 9.45 1.47 1.00
C GLU A 58 9.59 0.70 2.31
N TYR A 59 10.03 -0.56 2.23
CA TYR A 59 10.31 -1.35 3.42
C TYR A 59 11.81 -1.45 3.66
N THR A 60 12.26 -0.92 4.79
CA THR A 60 13.65 -1.04 5.22
C THR A 60 13.83 -2.27 6.11
N LYS A 61 14.43 -3.34 5.56
CA LYS A 61 14.69 -4.59 6.29
C LYS A 61 15.56 -4.41 7.55
N LYS A 62 16.45 -3.42 7.57
CA LYS A 62 17.40 -3.17 8.67
C LYS A 62 16.69 -2.81 9.98
N ASN A 63 15.63 -2.00 9.92
CA ASN A 63 14.87 -1.53 11.08
C ASN A 63 13.41 -1.99 11.08
N ARG A 64 13.02 -2.85 10.13
CA ARG A 64 11.65 -3.37 9.98
C ARG A 64 10.60 -2.26 9.93
N THR A 65 10.92 -1.18 9.22
CA THR A 65 10.07 0.00 9.12
C THR A 65 9.57 0.14 7.68
N TRP A 66 8.30 0.46 7.56
CA TRP A 66 7.69 0.93 6.33
C TRP A 66 7.67 2.45 6.32
N ALA A 67 8.07 3.07 5.21
CA ALA A 67 7.76 4.47 4.93
C ALA A 67 6.57 4.52 3.98
N VAL A 68 5.59 5.38 4.26
CA VAL A 68 4.47 5.69 3.36
C VAL A 68 4.53 7.17 3.04
N PHE A 69 4.70 7.49 1.76
CA PHE A 69 4.85 8.87 1.29
C PHE A 69 3.52 9.40 0.78
N PHE A 70 3.19 10.62 1.17
CA PHE A 70 1.98 11.34 0.77
C PHE A 70 2.39 12.62 0.06
N ASP A 71 2.24 12.62 -1.26
CA ASP A 71 2.52 13.78 -2.11
C ASP A 71 1.27 14.66 -2.23
N GLY A 72 1.45 15.98 -2.17
CA GLY A 72 0.39 16.94 -2.45
C GLY A 72 -0.20 16.77 -3.85
N LYS A 73 -1.47 17.16 -4.00
CA LYS A 73 -2.13 17.22 -5.32
C LYS A 73 -1.51 18.34 -6.17
N PRO A 74 -1.47 18.21 -7.51
CA PRO A 74 -1.06 19.29 -8.38
C PRO A 74 -1.95 20.55 -8.23
N PRO A 75 -1.38 21.77 -8.29
CA PRO A 75 0.05 22.07 -8.39
C PRO A 75 0.79 21.87 -7.05
N ARG A 76 1.90 21.12 -7.07
CA ARG A 76 2.69 20.82 -5.87
C ARG A 76 3.58 22.00 -5.50
N LEU A 77 3.54 22.41 -4.24
CA LEU A 77 4.47 23.38 -3.68
C LEU A 77 5.66 22.65 -3.03
N PRO A 78 6.85 23.26 -2.96
CA PRO A 78 7.92 22.76 -2.09
C PRO A 78 7.41 22.57 -0.65
N GLY A 79 7.78 21.48 0.02
CA GLY A 79 7.27 21.10 1.33
C GLY A 79 5.84 20.54 1.36
N ASP A 80 5.13 20.45 0.23
CA ASP A 80 3.76 19.90 0.16
C ASP A 80 3.77 18.37 0.04
N HIS A 81 4.48 17.73 0.95
CA HIS A 81 4.51 16.28 1.12
C HIS A 81 4.85 15.93 2.57
N PHE A 82 4.49 14.72 2.97
CA PHE A 82 4.91 14.16 4.25
C PHE A 82 5.05 12.66 4.12
N GLU A 83 5.73 12.05 5.08
CA GLU A 83 5.80 10.60 5.19
C GLU A 83 5.33 10.12 6.56
N VAL A 84 4.89 8.87 6.60
CA VAL A 84 4.59 8.18 7.85
C VAL A 84 5.44 6.92 7.93
N LEU A 85 6.27 6.87 8.96
CA LEU A 85 7.03 5.68 9.32
C LEU A 85 6.18 4.75 10.16
N VAL A 86 6.04 3.50 9.76
CA VAL A 86 5.30 2.46 10.46
C VAL A 86 6.24 1.32 10.84
N ASP A 87 6.36 1.05 12.14
CA ASP A 87 7.11 -0.10 12.65
C ASP A 87 6.30 -1.38 12.42
N ASP A 88 6.85 -2.31 11.64
CA ASP A 88 6.18 -3.56 11.24
C ASP A 88 5.84 -4.47 12.44
N GLN A 89 6.61 -4.38 13.53
CA GLN A 89 6.45 -5.25 14.69
C GLN A 89 5.42 -4.73 15.69
N THR A 90 5.44 -3.43 15.93
CA THR A 90 4.69 -2.76 17.00
C THR A 90 3.49 -1.98 16.49
N ARG A 91 3.39 -1.77 15.17
CA ARG A 91 2.36 -0.95 14.51
C ARG A 91 2.37 0.52 14.95
N LYS A 92 3.43 0.97 15.64
CA LYS A 92 3.61 2.37 15.99
C LYS A 92 3.88 3.17 14.72
N ALA A 93 3.34 4.39 14.67
CA ALA A 93 3.44 5.26 13.52
C ALA A 93 3.90 6.66 13.90
N THR A 94 4.82 7.22 13.12
CA THR A 94 5.38 8.57 13.29
C THR A 94 5.20 9.33 11.99
N LEU A 95 4.62 10.53 12.07
CA LEU A 95 4.49 11.43 10.93
C LEU A 95 5.73 12.33 10.86
N MET A 96 6.26 12.52 9.66
CA MET A 96 7.40 13.40 9.39
C MET A 96 7.05 14.29 8.19
N TRP A 97 7.16 15.60 8.38
CA TRP A 97 6.93 16.57 7.30
C TRP A 97 8.13 16.58 6.36
N GLY A 98 7.87 16.69 5.06
CA GLY A 98 8.90 16.97 4.07
C GLY A 98 9.44 18.39 4.21
N GLU A 99 10.70 18.60 3.81
CA GLU A 99 11.32 19.93 3.71
C GLU A 99 10.91 20.69 2.45
#